data_AF-A0ABD5SEG5-F1
#
_entry.id   AF-A0ABD5SEG5-F1
#
_cell.length_a   1.000
_cell.length_b   1.000
_cell.length_c   1.000
_cell.angle_alpha   90.00
_cell.angle_beta   90.00
_cell.angle_gamma   90.00
#
_symmetry.space_group_name_H-M   'P 1'
#
loop_
_entity.id
_entity.type
_entity.pdbx_description
1 polymer ?
#
loop_
_entity_poly.entity_id
_entity_poly.type
_entity_poly.pdbx_seq_one_letter_code
_entity_poly.pdbx_strand_id
1 'polypeptide(L)'
;HFLQAYQYAADPYPTTLDLLRFLKAEIPAQDHAFIDDLFTKITLFDLKIDSARAVKQADGRFQLTLEIDAKKIYADGQGEETEVSLADQFDIGVFTQDPDSAKGSDHVLYLAKHLIKSGPNTVTLVLDELPVFAGIDPYIKMIDRNADDNLLAVDVD
;
A
#
# COMPACT_ATOMS: atom_id res chain seq x y z
N HIS A 1 -6.61 24.31 10.68
CA HIS A 1 -8.03 24.68 10.59
C HIS A 1 -8.94 23.91 11.56
N PHE A 2 -8.91 22.56 11.61
CA PHE A 2 -9.77 21.78 12.53
C PHE A 2 -9.57 22.11 14.02
N LEU A 3 -8.33 22.05 14.52
CA LEU A 3 -8.04 22.36 15.93
C LEU A 3 -8.43 23.80 16.30
N GLN A 4 -8.20 24.77 15.41
CA GLN A 4 -8.61 26.15 15.64
C GLN A 4 -10.13 26.27 15.81
N ALA A 5 -10.92 25.45 15.11
CA ALA A 5 -12.38 25.48 15.19
C ALA A 5 -12.93 24.80 16.45
N TYR A 6 -12.26 23.77 16.98
CA TYR A 6 -12.85 22.90 18.02
C TYR A 6 -12.03 22.74 19.31
N GLN A 7 -10.77 23.19 19.37
CA GLN A 7 -9.97 23.06 20.60
C GLN A 7 -10.68 23.80 21.75
N TYR A 8 -10.78 23.13 22.90
CA TYR A 8 -11.41 23.65 24.13
C TYR A 8 -12.90 24.05 23.99
N ALA A 9 -13.58 23.67 22.91
CA ALA A 9 -15.02 23.88 22.76
C ALA A 9 -15.80 22.81 23.54
N ALA A 10 -16.89 23.22 24.20
CA ALA A 10 -17.68 22.34 25.09
C ALA A 10 -18.98 21.81 24.46
N ASP A 11 -19.55 22.49 23.45
CA ASP A 11 -20.75 22.05 22.73
C ASP A 11 -20.96 22.91 21.45
N PRO A 12 -21.28 22.33 20.27
CA PRO A 12 -21.23 20.91 19.94
C PRO A 12 -19.81 20.37 19.82
N TYR A 13 -19.59 19.15 20.32
CA TYR A 13 -18.34 18.42 20.10
C TYR A 13 -18.21 18.03 18.61
N PRO A 14 -17.00 18.09 18.04
CA PRO A 14 -16.79 17.68 16.66
C PRO A 14 -17.05 16.19 16.47
N THR A 15 -17.53 15.84 15.29
CA THR A 15 -17.74 14.45 14.86
C THR A 15 -16.67 14.04 13.85
N THR A 16 -16.62 12.74 13.49
CA THR A 16 -15.79 12.27 12.37
C THR A 16 -16.15 12.98 11.06
N LEU A 17 -17.41 13.38 10.87
CA LEU A 17 -17.84 14.12 9.68
C LEU A 17 -17.19 15.51 9.61
N ASP A 18 -16.99 16.16 10.76
CA ASP A 18 -16.24 17.41 10.82
C ASP A 18 -14.78 17.19 10.44
N LEU A 19 -14.13 16.17 11.01
CA LEU A 19 -12.75 15.84 10.66
C LEU A 19 -12.59 15.59 9.16
N LEU A 20 -13.47 14.78 8.55
CA LEU A 20 -13.44 14.48 7.12
C LEU A 20 -13.63 15.72 6.26
N ARG A 21 -14.55 16.62 6.65
CA ARG A 21 -14.75 17.89 5.96
C ARG A 21 -13.47 18.74 5.97
N PHE A 22 -12.80 18.86 7.12
CA PHE A 22 -11.56 19.63 7.22
C PHE A 22 -10.40 18.95 6.47
N LEU A 23 -10.30 17.62 6.48
CA LEU A 23 -9.28 16.89 5.71
C LEU A 23 -9.47 17.11 4.19
N LYS A 24 -10.69 16.89 3.68
CA LYS A 24 -11.00 17.06 2.25
C LYS A 24 -10.86 18.50 1.77
N ALA A 25 -11.02 19.49 2.65
CA ALA A 25 -10.81 20.90 2.29
C ALA A 25 -9.34 21.24 1.97
N GLU A 26 -8.39 20.52 2.57
CA GLU A 26 -6.94 20.77 2.43
C GLU A 26 -6.24 19.78 1.48
N ILE A 27 -6.92 18.69 1.11
CA ILE A 27 -6.37 17.62 0.27
C ILE A 27 -6.92 17.75 -1.16
N PRO A 28 -6.10 17.55 -2.21
CA PRO A 28 -6.56 17.55 -3.59
C PRO A 28 -7.74 16.60 -3.84
N ALA A 29 -8.67 17.02 -4.70
CA ALA A 29 -9.90 16.25 -4.99
C ALA A 29 -9.62 14.83 -5.50
N GLN A 30 -8.48 14.61 -6.16
CA GLN A 30 -8.07 13.29 -6.65
C GLN A 30 -7.87 12.26 -5.52
N ASP A 31 -7.52 12.69 -4.30
CA ASP A 31 -7.25 11.81 -3.17
C ASP A 31 -8.48 11.61 -2.26
N HIS A 32 -9.60 12.29 -2.55
CA HIS A 32 -10.81 12.22 -1.72
C HIS A 32 -11.42 10.82 -1.73
N ALA A 33 -11.31 10.09 -2.84
CA ALA A 33 -11.79 8.72 -2.94
C ALA A 33 -11.04 7.80 -1.96
N PHE A 34 -9.72 7.96 -1.84
CA PHE A 34 -8.92 7.21 -0.88
C PHE A 34 -9.31 7.53 0.57
N ILE A 35 -9.59 8.80 0.88
CA ILE A 35 -10.12 9.18 2.21
C ILE A 35 -11.46 8.48 2.48
N ASP A 36 -12.35 8.44 1.50
CA ASP A 36 -13.63 7.75 1.63
C ASP A 36 -13.46 6.25 1.87
N ASP A 37 -12.51 5.62 1.18
CA ASP A 37 -12.19 4.21 1.33
C ASP A 37 -11.67 3.88 2.74
N LEU A 38 -10.93 4.80 3.37
CA LEU A 38 -10.39 4.63 4.72
C LEU A 38 -11.40 4.88 5.84
N PHE A 39 -12.31 5.85 5.67
CA PHE A 39 -13.15 6.32 6.78
C PHE A 39 -14.64 6.04 6.62
N THR A 40 -15.13 5.80 5.40
CA THR A 40 -16.57 5.78 5.12
C THR A 40 -17.07 4.47 4.52
N LYS A 41 -16.16 3.61 4.07
CA LYS A 41 -16.47 2.33 3.43
C LYS A 41 -15.80 1.18 4.17
N ILE A 42 -16.39 0.00 4.05
CA ILE A 42 -15.70 -1.25 4.40
C ILE A 42 -14.91 -1.64 3.15
N THR A 43 -13.65 -1.20 3.10
CA THR A 43 -12.75 -1.44 1.97
C THR A 43 -11.82 -2.59 2.29
N LEU A 44 -11.77 -3.57 1.38
CA LEU A 44 -10.93 -4.75 1.47
C LEU A 44 -10.07 -4.83 0.21
N PHE A 45 -8.85 -5.30 0.36
CA PHE A 45 -7.92 -5.52 -0.72
C PHE A 45 -7.56 -7.01 -0.85
N ASP A 46 -7.03 -7.37 -2.00
CA ASP A 46 -6.38 -8.65 -2.32
C ASP A 46 -5.14 -8.25 -3.12
N LEU A 47 -3.99 -8.15 -2.45
CA LEU A 47 -2.73 -7.62 -3.01
C LEU A 47 -1.67 -8.72 -3.06
N LYS A 48 -1.43 -9.26 -4.25
CA LYS A 48 -0.59 -10.45 -4.38
C LYS A 48 0.62 -10.19 -5.24
N ILE A 49 1.80 -10.61 -4.80
CA ILE A 49 2.96 -10.78 -5.68
C ILE A 49 2.88 -12.15 -6.34
N ASP A 50 2.74 -12.18 -7.66
CA ASP A 50 2.79 -13.42 -8.45
C ASP A 50 4.23 -13.87 -8.71
N SER A 51 5.16 -12.92 -8.89
CA SER A 51 6.59 -13.24 -9.00
C SER A 51 7.49 -12.05 -8.65
N ALA A 52 8.68 -12.35 -8.14
CA ALA A 52 9.74 -11.40 -7.90
C ALA A 52 11.06 -11.96 -8.43
N ARG A 53 11.62 -11.33 -9.47
CA ARG A 53 12.85 -11.81 -10.13
C ARG A 53 13.87 -10.69 -10.28
N ALA A 54 15.10 -10.95 -9.87
CA ALA A 54 16.21 -10.02 -10.05
C ALA A 54 17.26 -10.60 -11.00
N VAL A 55 17.72 -9.79 -11.94
CA VAL A 55 18.83 -10.14 -12.84
C VAL A 55 20.01 -9.23 -12.56
N LYS A 56 21.16 -9.82 -12.27
CA LYS A 56 22.39 -9.05 -12.09
C LYS A 56 22.84 -8.42 -13.41
N GLN A 57 23.07 -7.11 -13.38
CA GLN A 57 23.50 -6.31 -14.51
C GLN A 57 25.03 -6.28 -14.64
N ALA A 58 25.52 -5.91 -15.82
CA ALA A 58 26.96 -5.86 -16.11
C ALA A 58 27.73 -4.85 -15.24
N ASP A 59 27.05 -3.81 -14.74
CA ASP A 59 27.61 -2.81 -13.83
C ASP A 59 27.58 -3.24 -12.35
N GLY A 60 27.08 -4.45 -12.06
CA GLY A 60 26.99 -5.02 -10.71
C GLY A 60 25.68 -4.73 -9.97
N ARG A 61 24.80 -3.88 -10.51
CA ARG A 61 23.46 -3.62 -9.96
C ARG A 61 22.49 -4.75 -10.28
N PHE A 62 21.30 -4.72 -9.68
CA PHE A 62 20.25 -5.72 -9.86
C PHE A 62 19.00 -5.06 -10.46
N GLN A 63 18.52 -5.57 -11.59
CA GLN A 63 17.21 -5.19 -12.13
C GLN A 63 16.16 -6.16 -11.56
N LEU A 64 15.30 -5.67 -10.68
CA LEU A 64 14.19 -6.40 -10.09
C LEU A 64 12.91 -6.14 -10.91
N THR A 65 12.19 -7.20 -11.25
CA THR A 65 10.84 -7.14 -11.82
C THR A 65 9.87 -7.85 -10.89
N LEU A 66 8.79 -7.16 -10.53
CA LEU A 66 7.67 -7.69 -9.76
C LEU A 66 6.44 -7.78 -10.65
N GLU A 67 5.77 -8.93 -10.63
CA GLU A 67 4.43 -9.11 -11.19
C GLU A 67 3.43 -9.17 -10.03
N ILE A 68 2.39 -8.35 -10.09
CA ILE A 68 1.46 -8.10 -8.99
C ILE A 68 0.02 -8.23 -9.51
N ASP A 69 -0.84 -8.99 -8.84
CA ASP A 69 -2.29 -8.94 -9.06
C ASP A 69 -2.94 -8.20 -7.90
N ALA A 70 -3.86 -7.28 -8.20
CA ALA A 70 -4.47 -6.44 -7.17
C ALA A 70 -5.98 -6.28 -7.38
N LYS A 71 -6.76 -6.42 -6.31
CA LYS A 71 -8.20 -6.13 -6.31
C LYS A 71 -8.58 -5.22 -5.15
N LYS A 72 -9.64 -4.45 -5.36
CA LYS A 72 -10.32 -3.69 -4.31
C LYS A 72 -11.79 -4.10 -4.28
N ILE A 73 -12.28 -4.35 -3.08
CA ILE A 73 -13.62 -4.83 -2.81
C ILE A 73 -14.26 -3.89 -1.78
N TYR A 74 -15.49 -3.46 -2.03
CA TYR A 74 -16.33 -2.89 -0.98
C TYR A 74 -17.25 -3.96 -0.43
N ALA A 75 -17.37 -4.01 0.89
CA ALA A 75 -18.40 -4.78 1.56
C ALA A 75 -19.48 -3.86 2.12
N ASP A 76 -20.72 -4.35 2.20
CA ASP A 76 -21.80 -3.67 2.92
C ASP A 76 -21.91 -4.18 4.38
N GLY A 77 -22.83 -3.61 5.15
CA GLY A 77 -23.05 -4.01 6.55
C GLY A 77 -23.62 -5.42 6.74
N GLN A 78 -24.05 -6.07 5.65
CA GLN A 78 -24.54 -7.46 5.63
C GLN A 78 -23.45 -8.44 5.15
N GLY A 79 -22.30 -7.92 4.72
CA GLY A 79 -21.18 -8.69 4.17
C GLY A 79 -21.30 -8.98 2.67
N GLU A 80 -22.20 -8.32 1.95
CA GLU A 80 -22.24 -8.42 0.49
C GLU A 80 -21.05 -7.68 -0.12
N GLU A 81 -20.30 -8.36 -0.98
CA GLU A 81 -19.05 -7.89 -1.55
C GLU A 81 -19.20 -7.49 -3.01
N THR A 82 -18.65 -6.35 -3.37
CA THR A 82 -18.61 -5.85 -4.75
C THR A 82 -17.20 -5.42 -5.10
N GLU A 83 -16.62 -6.04 -6.12
CA GLU A 83 -15.34 -5.61 -6.68
C GLU A 83 -15.49 -4.23 -7.34
N VAL A 84 -14.51 -3.37 -7.12
CA VAL A 84 -14.46 -2.00 -7.66
C VAL A 84 -13.10 -1.71 -8.28
N SER A 85 -13.07 -0.73 -9.19
CA SER A 85 -11.81 -0.31 -9.81
C SER A 85 -10.83 0.21 -8.76
N LEU A 86 -9.60 -0.29 -8.85
CA LEU A 86 -8.45 0.10 -8.07
C LEU A 86 -7.53 0.95 -8.95
N ALA A 87 -7.05 2.06 -8.41
CA ALA A 87 -6.04 2.94 -8.99
C ALA A 87 -5.40 3.78 -7.87
N ASP A 88 -4.83 3.10 -6.87
CA ASP A 88 -4.36 3.71 -5.62
C ASP A 88 -2.84 3.51 -5.44
N GLN A 89 -2.25 4.23 -4.49
CA GLN A 89 -0.81 4.22 -4.23
C GLN A 89 -0.46 3.24 -3.10
N PHE A 90 0.30 2.19 -3.41
CA PHE A 90 0.76 1.19 -2.44
C PHE A 90 2.26 1.24 -2.26
N ASP A 91 2.73 0.94 -1.05
CA ASP A 91 4.16 0.84 -0.82
C ASP A 91 4.69 -0.44 -1.45
N ILE A 92 5.69 -0.32 -2.33
CA ILE A 92 6.52 -1.43 -2.77
C ILE A 92 7.78 -1.42 -1.92
N GLY A 93 8.06 -2.53 -1.26
CA GLY A 93 9.25 -2.71 -0.44
C GLY A 93 10.21 -3.74 -1.03
N VAL A 94 11.51 -3.51 -0.83
CA VAL A 94 12.58 -4.46 -1.17
C VAL A 94 13.57 -4.52 -0.02
N PHE A 95 14.00 -5.74 0.33
CA PHE A 95 14.73 -6.00 1.56
C PHE A 95 15.92 -6.96 1.34
N THR A 96 16.96 -6.82 2.14
CA THR A 96 18.14 -7.72 2.16
C THR A 96 17.94 -8.99 3.01
N GLN A 97 16.82 -9.09 3.72
CA GLN A 97 16.41 -10.25 4.50
C GLN A 97 14.89 -10.18 4.74
N ASP A 98 14.31 -11.23 5.31
CA ASP A 98 12.88 -11.28 5.63
C ASP A 98 12.51 -10.17 6.64
N PRO A 99 11.66 -9.18 6.25
CA PRO A 99 11.27 -8.05 7.08
C PRO A 99 10.48 -8.46 8.33
N ASP A 100 9.78 -9.60 8.34
CA ASP A 100 9.01 -10.05 9.51
C ASP A 100 9.91 -10.55 10.65
N SER A 101 11.10 -11.04 10.29
CA SER A 101 12.12 -11.49 11.24
C SER A 101 13.15 -10.42 11.60
N ALA A 102 13.20 -9.34 10.81
CA ALA A 102 14.22 -8.31 10.90
C ALA A 102 14.00 -7.36 12.09
N LYS A 103 15.09 -6.74 12.54
CA LYS A 103 15.05 -5.66 13.55
C LYS A 103 15.68 -4.40 12.97
N GLY A 104 15.14 -3.24 13.34
CA GLY A 104 15.58 -1.96 12.80
C GLY A 104 15.25 -1.82 11.31
N SER A 105 15.87 -0.86 10.62
CA SER A 105 15.57 -0.51 9.22
C SER A 105 16.72 -0.77 8.25
N ASP A 106 17.88 -1.25 8.73
CA ASP A 106 19.09 -1.42 7.91
C ASP A 106 18.91 -2.46 6.79
N HIS A 107 17.87 -3.29 6.88
CA HIS A 107 17.52 -4.30 5.89
C HIS A 107 16.66 -3.78 4.74
N VAL A 108 16.20 -2.53 4.78
CA VAL A 108 15.31 -1.94 3.77
C VAL A 108 16.13 -1.32 2.64
N LEU A 109 16.10 -1.93 1.46
CA LEU A 109 16.77 -1.40 0.26
C LEU A 109 15.92 -0.34 -0.45
N TYR A 110 14.60 -0.56 -0.47
CA TYR A 110 13.66 0.32 -1.14
C TYR A 110 12.32 0.28 -0.40
N LEU A 111 11.69 1.44 -0.23
CA LEU A 111 10.31 1.54 0.22
C LEU A 111 9.71 2.83 -0.33
N ALA A 112 8.84 2.72 -1.33
CA ALA A 112 8.15 3.88 -1.87
C ALA A 112 6.81 3.52 -2.50
N LYS A 113 5.97 4.54 -2.68
CA LYS A 113 4.65 4.40 -3.27
C LYS A 113 4.70 4.22 -4.78
N HIS A 114 3.92 3.27 -5.27
CA HIS A 114 3.65 3.06 -6.69
C HIS A 114 2.14 3.01 -6.93
N LEU A 115 1.73 3.53 -8.09
CA LEU A 115 0.34 3.42 -8.54
C LEU A 115 0.07 1.97 -8.98
N ILE A 116 -0.87 1.30 -8.32
CA ILE A 116 -1.32 -0.05 -8.66
C ILE A 116 -2.78 0.01 -9.11
N LYS A 117 -3.09 -0.71 -10.18
CA LYS A 117 -4.43 -0.77 -10.77
C LYS A 117 -5.05 -2.14 -10.58
N SER A 118 -6.36 -2.26 -10.79
CA SER A 118 -7.03 -3.57 -10.80
C SER A 118 -6.38 -4.56 -11.75
N GLY A 119 -6.22 -5.80 -11.29
CA GLY A 119 -5.64 -6.91 -12.06
C GLY A 119 -4.11 -6.86 -12.09
N PRO A 120 -3.49 -7.36 -13.18
CA PRO A 120 -2.04 -7.47 -13.30
C PRO A 120 -1.31 -6.12 -13.42
N ASN A 121 -0.21 -5.97 -12.70
CA ASN A 121 0.71 -4.83 -12.74
C ASN A 121 2.16 -5.34 -12.77
N THR A 122 3.02 -4.61 -13.49
CA THR A 122 4.46 -4.88 -13.51
C THR A 122 5.21 -3.68 -12.94
N VAL A 123 6.07 -3.92 -11.95
CA VAL A 123 6.97 -2.90 -11.37
C VAL A 123 8.42 -3.32 -11.61
N THR A 124 9.22 -2.42 -12.18
CA THR A 124 10.66 -2.65 -12.41
C THR A 124 11.50 -1.65 -11.64
N LEU A 125 12.48 -2.15 -10.89
CA LEU A 125 13.41 -1.36 -10.07
C LEU A 125 14.85 -1.71 -10.41
N VAL A 126 15.77 -0.77 -10.23
CA VAL A 126 17.22 -1.02 -10.29
C VAL A 126 17.81 -0.74 -8.92
N LEU A 127 18.52 -1.71 -8.37
CA LEU A 127 19.02 -1.72 -6.99
C LEU A 127 20.53 -1.88 -6.98
N ASP A 128 21.20 -1.18 -6.06
CA ASP A 128 22.66 -1.25 -5.92
C ASP A 128 23.12 -2.47 -5.11
N GLU A 129 22.21 -3.09 -4.36
CA GLU A 129 22.45 -4.24 -3.50
C GLU A 129 21.55 -5.42 -3.88
N LEU A 130 21.96 -6.62 -3.47
CA LEU A 130 21.23 -7.87 -3.75
C LEU A 130 19.86 -7.86 -3.02
N PRO A 131 18.73 -7.87 -3.74
CA PRO A 131 17.43 -8.03 -3.12
C PRO A 131 17.20 -9.49 -2.71
N VAL A 132 16.66 -9.70 -1.50
CA VAL A 132 16.35 -11.03 -0.97
C VAL A 132 14.84 -11.22 -0.81
N PHE A 133 14.11 -10.18 -0.41
CA PHE A 133 12.65 -10.18 -0.36
C PHE A 133 12.09 -8.92 -1.04
N ALA A 134 10.91 -9.04 -1.65
CA ALA A 134 10.19 -7.90 -2.21
C ALA A 134 8.68 -8.10 -2.09
N GLY A 135 7.94 -7.00 -1.93
CA GLY A 135 6.51 -7.08 -1.66
C GLY A 135 5.73 -5.79 -1.91
N ILE A 136 4.41 -5.95 -2.01
CA ILE A 136 3.41 -4.88 -2.04
C ILE A 136 2.75 -4.77 -0.67
N ASP A 137 2.62 -3.56 -0.14
CA ASP A 137 2.19 -3.32 1.24
C ASP A 137 2.85 -4.26 2.27
N PRO A 138 4.20 -4.34 2.29
CA PRO A 138 4.94 -5.35 3.07
C PRO A 138 4.81 -5.17 4.60
N TYR A 139 4.16 -4.11 5.06
CA TYR A 139 3.87 -3.84 6.47
C TYR A 139 2.38 -3.85 6.78
N ILE A 140 1.55 -4.38 5.87
CA ILE A 140 0.12 -4.65 6.07
C ILE A 140 -0.61 -3.39 6.57
N LYS A 141 -0.45 -2.28 5.85
CA LYS A 141 -1.13 -1.02 6.15
C LYS A 141 -2.58 -1.03 5.70
N MET A 142 -2.90 -1.86 4.71
CA MET A 142 -4.21 -2.01 4.12
C MET A 142 -4.95 -3.20 4.73
N ILE A 143 -6.28 -3.19 4.66
CA ILE A 143 -7.10 -4.33 5.10
C ILE A 143 -7.12 -5.34 3.96
N ASP A 144 -6.12 -6.21 3.96
CA ASP A 144 -5.96 -7.29 2.98
C ASP A 144 -6.64 -8.58 3.45
N ARG A 145 -7.24 -9.33 2.52
CA ARG A 145 -7.80 -10.66 2.78
C ARG A 145 -6.74 -11.71 3.01
N ASN A 146 -5.60 -11.59 2.34
CA ASN A 146 -4.51 -12.53 2.45
C ASN A 146 -3.19 -11.77 2.45
N ALA A 147 -2.69 -11.40 3.63
CA ALA A 147 -1.43 -10.66 3.69
C ALA A 147 -0.19 -11.56 3.47
N ASP A 148 -0.36 -12.89 3.46
CA ASP A 148 0.76 -13.85 3.38
C ASP A 148 1.40 -13.90 1.98
N ASP A 149 0.71 -13.44 0.93
CA ASP A 149 1.23 -13.38 -0.45
C ASP A 149 1.58 -11.96 -0.92
N ASN A 150 1.60 -11.01 0.01
CA ASN A 150 2.08 -9.64 -0.21
C ASN A 150 3.61 -9.59 -0.39
N LEU A 151 4.33 -10.61 0.08
CA LEU A 151 5.78 -10.66 0.15
C LEU A 151 6.31 -11.99 -0.40
N LEU A 152 7.34 -11.94 -1.25
CA LEU A 152 8.04 -13.13 -1.74
C LEU A 152 9.55 -13.01 -1.57
N ALA A 153 10.21 -14.16 -1.39
CA ALA A 153 11.64 -14.28 -1.64
C ALA A 153 11.92 -14.02 -3.12
N VAL A 154 12.97 -13.25 -3.40
CA VAL A 154 13.36 -12.87 -4.76
C VAL A 154 14.18 -14.01 -5.39
N ASP A 155 13.78 -14.42 -6.58
CA ASP A 155 14.56 -15.34 -7.43
C ASP A 155 15.64 -14.53 -8.15
N VAL A 156 16.91 -14.92 -8.00
CA VAL A 156 18.05 -14.15 -8.53
C VAL A 156 18.81 -14.97 -9.57
N ASP A 157 18.84 -14.44 -10.80
CA ASP A 157 19.61 -14.95 -11.93
C ASP A 157 21.01 -14.32 -12.04
#